data_AF-A0A815UPK3-F1
#
_entry.id   AF-A0A815UPK3-F1
#
_cell.length_a   1.000
_cell.length_b   1.000
_cell.length_c   1.000
_cell.angle_alpha   90.00
_cell.angle_beta   90.00
_cell.angle_gamma   90.00
#
_symmetry.space_group_name_H-M   'P 1'
#
loop_
_entity.id
_entity.type
_entity.pdbx_description
1 polymer ?
#
loop_
_entity_poly.entity_id
_entity_poly.type
_entity_poly.pdbx_seq_one_letter_code
_entity_poly.pdbx_strand_id
1 'polypeptide(L)'
;MSQINKSEQYFERNINELRAMLLKNIDDFREFVLSSKVPASAINDPNYAEQEEAYIELLRLSTALINEMHKTIGKILDQYHIFLEDIWNAICADEDPSLIVSEFQNRIERLIKDKWDPIFVEINRITVRSERL
;
A
#
# COMPACT_ATOMS: atom_id res chain seq x y z
N MET A 1 12.46 34.33 11.05
CA MET A 1 12.23 33.00 10.43
C MET A 1 11.48 32.16 11.44
N SER A 2 10.17 32.05 11.24
CA SER A 2 9.18 31.74 12.27
C SER A 2 8.99 30.25 12.46
N GLN A 3 8.23 29.87 13.50
CA GLN A 3 7.84 28.48 13.76
C GLN A 3 7.18 27.78 12.57
N ILE A 4 6.62 28.53 11.62
CA ILE A 4 6.03 28.04 10.37
C ILE A 4 7.05 27.25 9.55
N ASN A 5 8.28 27.77 9.36
CA ASN A 5 9.32 27.04 8.63
C ASN A 5 9.74 25.74 9.33
N LYS A 6 9.65 25.68 10.68
CA LYS A 6 9.99 24.47 11.43
C LYS A 6 8.90 23.42 11.34
N SER A 7 7.62 23.83 11.34
CA SER A 7 6.52 22.88 11.16
C SER A 7 6.45 22.38 9.72
N GLU A 8 6.63 23.24 8.71
CA GLU A 8 6.73 22.82 7.30
C GLU A 8 7.82 21.77 7.08
N GLN A 9 9.03 22.02 7.59
CA GLN A 9 10.14 21.06 7.51
C GLN A 9 9.84 19.75 8.26
N TYR A 10 9.16 19.84 9.41
CA TYR A 10 8.72 18.66 10.15
C TYR A 10 7.69 17.84 9.36
N PHE A 11 6.76 18.50 8.67
CA PHE A 11 5.76 17.86 7.84
C PHE A 11 6.33 17.23 6.57
N GLU A 12 7.21 17.94 5.86
CA GLU A 12 7.93 17.40 4.70
C GLU A 12 8.73 16.15 5.08
N ARG A 13 9.40 16.19 6.23
CA ARG A 13 10.15 15.03 6.73
C ARG A 13 9.25 13.82 6.97
N ASN A 14 8.13 13.99 7.68
CA ASN A 14 7.22 12.87 7.96
C ASN A 14 6.57 12.30 6.69
N ILE A 15 6.21 13.14 5.71
CA ILE A 15 5.73 12.70 4.40
C ILE A 15 6.78 11.86 3.67
N ASN A 16 8.04 12.32 3.69
CA ASN A 16 9.13 11.63 3.03
C ASN A 16 9.48 10.30 3.70
N GLU A 17 9.46 10.24 5.03
CA GLU A 17 9.65 9.00 5.80
C GLU A 17 8.53 7.99 5.52
N LEU A 18 7.27 8.44 5.52
CA LEU A 18 6.12 7.59 5.20
C LEU A 18 6.19 7.07 3.76
N ARG A 19 6.50 7.94 2.79
CA ARG A 19 6.70 7.57 1.38
C ARG A 19 7.82 6.54 1.24
N ALA A 20 8.95 6.73 1.90
CA ALA A 20 10.08 5.81 1.83
C ALA A 20 9.74 4.43 2.41
N MET A 21 9.05 4.38 3.55
CA MET A 21 8.60 3.12 4.16
C MET A 21 7.64 2.37 3.23
N LEU A 22 6.69 3.08 2.62
CA LEU A 22 5.70 2.50 1.72
C LEU A 22 6.33 1.96 0.43
N LEU A 23 7.27 2.71 -0.17
CA LEU A 23 8.02 2.27 -1.34
C LEU A 23 8.88 1.03 -1.04
N LYS A 24 9.55 1.01 0.13
CA LYS A 24 10.32 -0.15 0.56
C LYS A 24 9.45 -1.41 0.68
N ASN A 25 8.26 -1.31 1.26
CA ASN A 25 7.35 -2.45 1.37
C ASN A 25 6.86 -2.96 0.00
N ILE A 26 6.70 -2.06 -0.99
CA ILE A 26 6.39 -2.42 -2.37
C ILE A 26 7.56 -3.17 -3.01
N ASP A 27 8.79 -2.68 -2.83
CA ASP A 27 9.99 -3.32 -3.36
C ASP A 27 10.22 -4.70 -2.71
N ASP A 28 10.07 -4.81 -1.39
CA ASP A 28 10.18 -6.08 -0.66
C ASP A 28 9.11 -7.09 -1.16
N PHE A 29 7.88 -6.65 -1.40
CA PHE A 29 6.82 -7.48 -1.96
C PHE A 29 7.10 -7.89 -3.41
N ARG A 30 7.64 -6.98 -4.21
CA ARG A 30 8.06 -7.27 -5.59
C ARG A 30 9.18 -8.32 -5.61
N GLU A 31 10.17 -8.22 -4.74
CA GLU A 31 11.23 -9.21 -4.61
C GLU A 31 10.70 -10.58 -4.17
N PHE A 32 9.75 -10.61 -3.22
CA PHE A 32 9.05 -11.83 -2.85
C PHE A 32 8.37 -12.50 -4.05
N VAL A 33 7.67 -11.72 -4.88
CA VAL A 33 6.98 -12.21 -6.09
C VAL A 33 7.96 -12.67 -7.18
N LEU A 34 9.11 -12.01 -7.33
CA LEU A 34 10.12 -12.39 -8.33
C LEU A 34 10.97 -13.60 -7.89
N SER A 35 11.09 -13.82 -6.58
CA SER A 35 11.85 -14.94 -6.01
C SER A 35 11.02 -16.22 -5.88
N SER A 36 9.69 -16.12 -5.92
CA SER A 36 8.81 -17.27 -6.10
C SER A 36 9.02 -17.79 -7.52
N LYS A 37 9.91 -18.77 -7.68
CA LYS A 37 10.12 -19.51 -8.93
C LYS A 37 9.20 -20.71 -8.96
N VAL A 38 8.66 -21.03 -10.14
CA VAL A 38 8.17 -22.38 -10.42
C VAL A 38 9.37 -23.33 -10.32
N PRO A 39 9.37 -24.32 -9.41
CA PRO A 39 10.51 -25.21 -9.25
C PRO A 39 10.72 -26.01 -10.54
N ALA A 40 11.99 -26.17 -10.96
CA ALA A 40 12.32 -26.87 -12.22
C ALA A 40 11.81 -28.33 -12.27
N SER A 41 11.49 -28.93 -11.11
CA SER A 41 10.84 -30.23 -11.00
C SER A 41 9.40 -30.25 -11.52
N ALA A 42 8.71 -29.11 -11.60
CA ALA A 42 7.36 -28.99 -12.12
C ALA A 42 7.26 -29.20 -13.64
N ILE A 43 8.36 -29.04 -14.39
CA ILE A 43 8.36 -29.14 -15.86
C ILE A 43 7.98 -30.55 -16.36
N ASN A 44 8.13 -31.57 -15.51
CA ASN A 44 7.71 -32.94 -15.81
C ASN A 44 6.36 -33.33 -15.16
N ASP A 45 5.66 -32.38 -14.53
CA ASP A 45 4.35 -32.59 -13.91
C ASP A 45 3.24 -32.50 -14.98
N PRO A 46 2.33 -33.49 -15.10
CA PRO A 46 1.17 -33.39 -16.00
C PRO A 46 0.26 -32.18 -15.71
N ASN A 47 0.33 -31.59 -14.52
CA ASN A 47 -0.39 -30.37 -14.13
C ASN A 47 0.42 -29.09 -14.39
N TYR A 48 1.59 -29.16 -15.04
CA TYR A 48 2.46 -28.01 -15.29
C TYR A 48 1.73 -26.82 -15.94
N ALA A 49 0.83 -27.08 -16.89
CA ALA A 49 0.04 -26.02 -17.53
C ALA A 49 -0.86 -25.26 -16.53
N GLU A 50 -1.50 -25.98 -15.59
CA GLU A 50 -2.33 -25.35 -14.55
C GLU A 50 -1.47 -24.60 -13.52
N GLN A 51 -0.28 -25.12 -13.19
CA GLN A 51 0.69 -24.46 -12.30
C GLN A 51 1.29 -23.19 -12.96
N GLU A 52 1.58 -23.24 -14.25
CA GLU A 52 2.06 -22.10 -15.04
C GLU A 52 0.98 -21.01 -15.15
N GLU A 53 -0.27 -21.37 -15.41
CA GLU A 53 -1.40 -20.42 -15.40
C GLU A 53 -1.60 -19.76 -14.04
N ALA A 54 -1.55 -20.54 -12.95
CA ALA A 54 -1.65 -20.00 -11.59
C ALA A 54 -0.51 -19.02 -11.29
N TYR A 55 0.70 -19.32 -11.73
CA TYR A 55 1.86 -18.45 -11.56
C TYR A 55 1.73 -17.14 -12.36
N ILE A 56 1.29 -17.21 -13.62
CA ILE A 56 1.04 -16.03 -14.46
C ILE A 56 -0.03 -15.13 -13.81
N GLU A 57 -1.09 -15.71 -13.26
CA GLU A 57 -2.15 -14.94 -12.59
C GLU A 57 -1.67 -14.31 -11.27
N LEU A 58 -0.83 -15.01 -10.50
CA LEU A 58 -0.16 -14.43 -9.32
C LEU A 58 0.71 -13.22 -9.69
N LEU A 59 1.50 -13.31 -10.76
CA LEU A 59 2.31 -12.19 -11.25
C LEU A 59 1.42 -11.01 -11.67
N ARG A 60 0.31 -11.28 -12.37
CA ARG A 60 -0.63 -10.26 -12.83
C ARG A 60 -1.28 -9.53 -11.65
N LEU A 61 -1.79 -10.26 -10.67
CA LEU A 61 -2.45 -9.69 -9.48
C LEU A 61 -1.46 -8.96 -8.59
N SER A 62 -0.24 -9.48 -8.42
CA SER A 62 0.81 -8.81 -7.66
C SER A 62 1.19 -7.47 -8.30
N THR A 63 1.29 -7.43 -9.63
CA THR A 63 1.53 -6.18 -10.37
C THR A 63 0.36 -5.21 -10.21
N ALA A 64 -0.89 -5.70 -10.25
CA ALA A 64 -2.07 -4.88 -10.02
C ALA A 64 -2.09 -4.29 -8.60
N LEU A 65 -1.76 -5.09 -7.58
CA LEU A 65 -1.65 -4.65 -6.19
C LEU A 65 -0.62 -3.53 -6.05
N ILE A 66 0.60 -3.73 -6.57
CA ILE A 66 1.67 -2.72 -6.53
C ILE A 66 1.21 -1.39 -7.16
N ASN A 67 0.55 -1.46 -8.32
CA ASN A 67 0.06 -0.27 -9.00
C ASN A 67 -1.06 0.45 -8.22
N GLU A 68 -1.98 -0.29 -7.60
CA GLU A 68 -3.02 0.30 -6.75
C GLU A 68 -2.44 0.85 -5.44
N MET A 69 -1.43 0.20 -4.86
CA MET A 69 -0.68 0.74 -3.71
C MET A 69 -0.07 2.10 -4.05
N HIS A 70 0.68 2.21 -5.15
CA HIS A 70 1.24 3.49 -5.59
C HIS A 70 0.18 4.59 -5.74
N LYS A 71 -0.96 4.29 -6.37
CA LYS A 71 -2.06 5.26 -6.54
C LYS A 71 -2.68 5.68 -5.21
N THR A 72 -2.96 4.71 -4.33
CA THR A 72 -3.54 4.99 -3.00
C THR A 72 -2.60 5.85 -2.16
N ILE A 73 -1.29 5.57 -2.21
CA ILE A 73 -0.28 6.37 -1.51
C ILE A 73 -0.27 7.80 -2.03
N GLY A 74 -0.31 8.02 -3.35
CA GLY A 74 -0.43 9.35 -3.93
C GLY A 74 -1.63 10.12 -3.37
N LYS A 75 -2.81 9.49 -3.32
CA LYS A 75 -4.03 10.09 -2.76
C LYS A 75 -3.93 10.39 -1.27
N ILE A 76 -3.27 9.54 -0.49
CA ILE A 76 -3.04 9.78 0.94
C ILE A 76 -2.16 11.02 1.12
N LEU A 77 -1.10 11.15 0.33
CA LEU A 77 -0.21 12.31 0.39
C LEU A 77 -0.92 13.62 0.00
N ASP A 78 -1.75 13.59 -1.05
CA ASP A 78 -2.56 14.75 -1.45
C ASP A 78 -3.52 15.19 -0.33
N GLN A 79 -4.13 14.23 0.37
CA GLN A 79 -5.04 14.51 1.48
C GLN A 79 -4.31 14.93 2.76
N TYR A 80 -3.07 14.46 2.95
CA TYR A 80 -2.28 14.78 4.14
C TYR A 80 -1.99 16.27 4.23
N HIS A 81 -1.72 16.95 3.11
CA HIS A 81 -1.51 18.41 3.12
C HIS A 81 -2.73 19.17 3.64
N ILE A 82 -3.93 18.80 3.17
CA ILE A 82 -5.21 19.39 3.60
C ILE A 82 -5.44 19.12 5.09
N PHE A 83 -5.19 17.88 5.53
CA PHE A 83 -5.29 17.49 6.94
C PHE A 83 -4.42 18.37 7.84
N LEU A 84 -3.19 18.69 7.44
CA LEU A 84 -2.31 19.53 8.23
C LEU A 84 -2.79 20.98 8.34
N GLU A 85 -3.36 21.51 7.26
CA GLU A 85 -3.96 22.86 7.25
C GLU A 85 -5.17 22.91 8.19
N ASP A 86 -6.03 21.89 8.16
CA ASP A 86 -7.19 21.79 9.05
C ASP A 86 -6.77 21.70 10.53
N ILE A 87 -5.74 20.90 10.84
CA ILE A 87 -5.17 20.81 12.19
C ILE A 87 -4.62 22.16 12.65
N TRP A 88 -3.88 22.84 11.78
CA TRP A 88 -3.34 24.17 12.10
C TRP A 88 -4.46 25.16 12.40
N ASN A 89 -5.50 25.20 11.57
CA ASN A 89 -6.64 26.09 11.75
C ASN A 89 -7.38 25.81 13.07
N ALA A 90 -7.61 24.54 13.42
CA ALA A 90 -8.23 24.17 14.69
C ALA A 90 -7.40 24.63 15.90
N ILE A 91 -6.08 24.41 15.86
CA ILE A 91 -5.16 24.87 16.92
C ILE A 91 -5.19 26.41 17.03
N CYS A 92 -5.16 27.13 15.92
CA CYS A 92 -5.24 28.59 15.92
C CYS A 92 -6.58 29.12 16.45
N ALA A 93 -7.64 28.33 16.37
CA ALA A 93 -8.97 28.65 16.88
C ALA A 93 -9.21 28.19 18.34
N ASP A 94 -8.20 27.62 19.01
CA ASP A 94 -8.36 26.95 20.33
C ASP A 94 -9.41 25.81 20.31
N GLU A 95 -9.60 25.17 19.15
CA GLU A 95 -10.47 24.00 18.98
C GLU A 95 -9.69 22.69 19.19
N ASP A 96 -10.39 21.62 19.60
CA ASP A 96 -9.78 20.30 19.75
C ASP A 96 -9.61 19.61 18.37
N PRO A 97 -8.38 19.33 17.92
CA PRO A 97 -8.12 18.70 16.62
C PRO A 97 -8.44 17.19 16.59
N SER A 98 -8.81 16.56 17.71
CA SER A 98 -8.98 15.11 17.82
C SER A 98 -9.97 14.50 16.81
N LEU A 99 -11.05 15.23 16.50
CA LEU A 99 -12.03 14.83 15.49
C LEU A 99 -11.40 14.81 14.08
N ILE A 100 -10.62 15.84 13.73
CA ILE A 100 -9.94 15.97 12.43
C ILE A 100 -8.94 14.81 12.24
N VAL A 101 -8.18 14.49 13.30
CA VAL A 101 -7.27 13.33 13.31
C VAL A 101 -8.03 12.03 13.07
N SER A 102 -9.13 11.82 13.80
CA SER A 102 -9.92 10.59 13.72
C SER A 102 -10.57 10.41 12.34
N GLU A 103 -11.10 11.49 11.76
CA GLU A 103 -11.69 11.45 10.42
C GLU A 103 -10.66 11.15 9.33
N PHE A 104 -9.46 11.73 9.44
CA PHE A 104 -8.37 11.47 8.52
C PHE A 104 -7.91 10.02 8.57
N GLN A 105 -7.72 9.46 9.78
CA GLN A 105 -7.39 8.05 9.99
C GLN A 105 -8.45 7.13 9.37
N ASN A 106 -9.73 7.36 9.68
CA ASN A 106 -10.85 6.59 9.13
C ASN A 106 -10.93 6.65 7.59
N ARG A 107 -10.49 7.76 6.98
CA ARG A 107 -10.47 7.89 5.52
C ARG A 107 -9.32 7.11 4.90
N ILE A 108 -8.13 7.13 5.50
CA ILE A 108 -6.98 6.30 5.08
C ILE A 108 -7.33 4.82 5.19
N GLU A 109 -7.88 4.39 6.32
CA GLU A 109 -8.23 2.98 6.54
C GLU A 109 -9.22 2.47 5.49
N ARG A 110 -10.25 3.26 5.17
CA ARG A 110 -11.20 2.92 4.10
C ARG A 110 -10.53 2.85 2.73
N LEU A 111 -9.66 3.81 2.40
CA LEU A 111 -8.94 3.81 1.12
C LEU A 111 -8.06 2.56 0.94
N ILE A 112 -7.40 2.11 2.01
CA ILE A 112 -6.60 0.89 2.00
C ILE A 112 -7.51 -0.32 1.84
N LYS A 113 -8.53 -0.44 2.70
CA LYS A 113 -9.45 -1.57 2.72
C LYS A 113 -10.18 -1.77 1.38
N ASP A 114 -10.70 -0.69 0.80
CA ASP A 114 -11.49 -0.75 -0.43
C ASP A 114 -10.66 -1.07 -1.67
N LYS A 115 -9.34 -0.81 -1.62
CA LYS A 115 -8.46 -0.94 -2.80
C LYS A 115 -7.53 -2.12 -2.72
N TRP A 116 -7.02 -2.47 -1.55
CA TRP A 116 -5.98 -3.47 -1.40
C TRP A 116 -6.54 -4.83 -1.00
N ASP A 117 -7.51 -4.89 -0.07
CA ASP A 117 -8.06 -6.15 0.44
C ASP A 117 -8.59 -7.09 -0.66
N PRO A 118 -9.34 -6.63 -1.68
CA PRO A 118 -9.84 -7.53 -2.72
C PRO A 118 -8.73 -8.23 -3.49
N ILE A 119 -7.61 -7.53 -3.71
CA ILE A 119 -6.47 -8.08 -4.44
C ILE A 119 -5.68 -9.05 -3.56
N PHE A 120 -5.52 -8.74 -2.27
CA PHE A 120 -4.93 -9.67 -1.29
C PHE A 120 -5.72 -10.96 -1.15
N VAL A 121 -7.05 -10.89 -1.12
CA VAL A 121 -7.92 -12.08 -1.04
C VAL A 121 -7.71 -12.98 -2.24
N GLU A 122 -7.64 -12.42 -3.45
CA GLU A 122 -7.46 -13.23 -4.66
C GLU A 122 -6.04 -13.82 -4.76
N ILE A 123 -5.01 -13.06 -4.37
CA ILE A 123 -3.64 -13.60 -4.27
C ILE A 123 -3.60 -14.80 -3.32
N ASN A 124 -4.15 -14.66 -2.09
CA ASN A 124 -4.20 -15.75 -1.12
C ASN A 124 -4.95 -16.97 -1.65
N ARG A 125 -6.07 -16.75 -2.35
CA ARG A 125 -6.86 -17.83 -2.95
C ARG A 125 -6.04 -18.63 -3.98
N ILE A 126 -5.27 -17.96 -4.83
CA ILE A 126 -4.45 -18.62 -5.85
C ILE A 126 -3.27 -19.34 -5.21
N THR A 127 -2.60 -18.71 -4.24
CA THR A 127 -1.51 -19.36 -3.48
C THR A 127 -1.98 -20.67 -2.84
N VAL A 128 -3.09 -20.65 -2.10
CA VAL A 128 -3.65 -21.85 -1.46
C VAL A 128 -4.08 -22.90 -2.48
N ARG A 129 -4.57 -22.51 -3.67
CA ARG A 129 -4.89 -23.45 -4.75
C ARG A 129 -3.62 -24.10 -5.30
N SER A 130 -2.56 -23.32 -5.54
CA SER A 130 -1.30 -23.82 -6.09
C SER A 130 -0.57 -24.78 -5.15
N GLU A 131 -0.74 -24.64 -3.82
CA GLU A 131 -0.18 -25.58 -2.83
C GLU A 131 -0.88 -26.94 -2.79
N ARG A 132 -2.04 -27.08 -3.44
CA ARG A 132 -2.86 -28.30 -3.47
C ARG A 132 -2.78 -29.07 -4.80
N LEU A 133 -2.12 -28.50 -5.81
CA LEU A 133 -1.86 -29.09 -7.12
C LEU A 133 -0.52 -29.84 -7.11
#